data_AF-A0A961IWE2-F1
#
_entry.id   AF-A0A961IWE2-F1
#
_cell.length_a   1.000
_cell.length_b   1.000
_cell.length_c   1.000
_cell.angle_alpha   90.00
_cell.angle_beta   90.00
_cell.angle_gamma   90.00
#
_symmetry.space_group_name_H-M   'P 1'
#
loop_
_entity.id
_entity.type
_entity.pdbx_description
1 polymer ?
#
loop_
_entity_poly.entity_id
_entity_poly.type
_entity_poly.pdbx_seq_one_letter_code
_entity_poly.pdbx_strand_id
1 'polypeptide(L)'
;MAALLVIFIHAAPLYPVAPDLNQAIGHGLGRLAVPFFFIATGYFSARPLVEDRWGWARRIGAMYLLWSLVYAPLWLIKAPDAVTALGHVVFGFRHLWYLPALLLGGLTLSHVAGLGPRRLVTFAALLYITGAALEYALNARWDWDQLPAPDLAAQIPRNFLTFAFPFLALGYAIRVWDPAIHRLPRRVVWLALAAATLAFAGEYRLAQGLYGSNRMTDLYASLFILAPLVFVGLLRLTPRPVALPLGDIA
;
A
#
# COMPACT_ATOMS: atom_id res chain seq x y z
N MET A 1 -9.86 11.83 -3.29
CA MET A 1 -10.46 10.48 -3.39
C MET A 1 -9.81 9.48 -2.42
N ALA A 2 -8.51 9.19 -2.49
CA ALA A 2 -7.86 8.23 -1.59
C ALA A 2 -7.96 8.58 -0.09
N ALA A 3 -7.88 9.86 0.28
CA ALA A 3 -8.07 10.30 1.67
C ALA A 3 -9.49 10.04 2.20
N LEU A 4 -10.51 10.09 1.35
CA LEU A 4 -11.88 9.73 1.73
C LEU A 4 -11.98 8.23 2.02
N LEU A 5 -11.31 7.39 1.21
CA LEU A 5 -11.26 5.94 1.46
C LEU A 5 -10.61 5.63 2.82
N VAL A 6 -9.57 6.35 3.23
CA VAL A 6 -8.97 6.21 4.57
C VAL A 6 -9.97 6.52 5.69
N ILE A 7 -10.79 7.57 5.51
CA ILE A 7 -11.87 7.90 6.47
C ILE A 7 -12.89 6.75 6.53
N PHE A 8 -13.32 6.21 5.40
CA PHE A 8 -14.26 5.09 5.37
C PHE A 8 -13.72 3.83 6.04
N ILE A 9 -12.41 3.55 5.93
CA ILE A 9 -11.77 2.40 6.58
C ILE A 9 -11.78 2.53 8.11
N HIS A 10 -11.53 3.73 8.64
CA HIS A 10 -11.27 3.91 10.08
C HIS A 10 -12.45 4.48 10.87
N ALA A 11 -13.28 5.32 10.26
CA ALA A 11 -14.45 5.91 10.91
C ALA A 11 -15.70 5.03 10.78
N ALA A 12 -15.70 4.06 9.86
CA ALA A 12 -16.81 3.15 9.60
C ALA A 12 -18.20 3.84 9.62
N PRO A 13 -18.38 4.95 8.89
CA PRO A 13 -19.52 5.86 9.07
C PRO A 13 -20.87 5.22 8.71
N LEU A 14 -20.86 4.18 7.89
CA LEU A 14 -22.05 3.46 7.46
C LEU A 14 -22.37 2.25 8.32
N TYR A 15 -21.50 1.90 9.28
CA TYR A 15 -21.71 0.73 10.13
C TYR A 15 -23.07 0.70 10.85
N PRO A 16 -23.61 1.82 11.38
CA PRO A 16 -24.92 1.80 12.06
C PRO A 16 -26.13 1.61 11.14
N VAL A 17 -26.01 1.94 9.85
CA VAL A 17 -27.16 2.02 8.92
C VAL A 17 -27.10 0.97 7.82
N ALA A 18 -25.90 0.63 7.34
CA ALA A 18 -25.66 -0.35 6.30
C ALA A 18 -24.32 -1.08 6.54
N PRO A 19 -24.27 -2.04 7.49
CA PRO A 19 -23.06 -2.77 7.87
C PRO A 19 -22.36 -3.45 6.69
N ASP A 20 -23.13 -4.09 5.80
CA ASP A 20 -22.59 -4.80 4.63
C ASP A 20 -21.94 -3.83 3.63
N LEU A 21 -22.54 -2.66 3.44
CA LEU A 21 -21.98 -1.61 2.59
C LEU A 21 -20.73 -1.01 3.22
N ASN A 22 -20.73 -0.81 4.55
CA ASN A 22 -19.55 -0.37 5.27
C ASN A 22 -18.39 -1.35 5.13
N GLN A 23 -18.67 -2.65 5.22
CA GLN A 23 -17.67 -3.70 5.03
C GLN A 23 -17.17 -3.75 3.58
N ALA A 24 -18.06 -3.68 2.59
CA ALA A 24 -17.68 -3.64 1.18
C ALA A 24 -16.80 -2.44 0.83
N ILE A 25 -17.06 -1.28 1.44
CA ILE A 25 -16.23 -0.10 1.25
C ILE A 25 -14.93 -0.21 2.05
N GLY A 26 -14.95 -0.60 3.32
CA GLY A 26 -13.76 -0.63 4.19
C GLY A 26 -12.78 -1.75 3.81
N HIS A 27 -13.28 -2.98 3.68
CA HIS A 27 -12.47 -4.17 3.37
C HIS A 27 -12.32 -4.41 1.86
N GLY A 28 -13.16 -3.80 1.02
CA GLY A 28 -13.00 -3.80 -0.43
C GLY A 28 -12.28 -2.53 -0.91
N LEU A 29 -13.03 -1.51 -1.32
CA LEU A 29 -12.48 -0.30 -1.97
C LEU A 29 -11.42 0.42 -1.14
N GLY A 30 -11.54 0.41 0.18
CA GLY A 30 -10.61 1.01 1.12
C GLY A 30 -9.20 0.46 0.98
N ARG A 31 -9.06 -0.82 0.58
CA ARG A 31 -7.76 -1.46 0.38
C ARG A 31 -6.95 -0.86 -0.75
N LEU A 32 -7.55 -0.06 -1.63
CA LEU A 32 -6.82 0.70 -2.64
C LEU A 32 -6.07 1.90 -2.07
N ALA A 33 -6.48 2.43 -0.92
CA ALA A 33 -5.93 3.69 -0.40
C ALA A 33 -4.42 3.61 -0.17
N VAL A 34 -3.96 2.60 0.56
CA VAL A 34 -2.55 2.46 0.93
C VAL A 34 -1.65 2.16 -0.28
N PRO A 35 -1.95 1.16 -1.13
CA PRO A 35 -1.24 0.95 -2.40
C PRO A 35 -1.17 2.21 -3.27
N PHE A 36 -2.28 2.95 -3.37
CA PHE A 36 -2.32 4.19 -4.12
C PHE A 36 -1.34 5.23 -3.59
N PHE A 37 -1.27 5.43 -2.26
CA PHE A 37 -0.31 6.37 -1.67
C PHE A 37 1.14 5.94 -1.87
N PHE A 38 1.45 4.64 -1.82
CA PHE A 38 2.78 4.14 -2.15
C PHE A 38 3.13 4.37 -3.62
N ILE A 39 2.23 4.08 -4.55
CA ILE A 39 2.43 4.35 -5.98
C ILE A 39 2.63 5.84 -6.24
N ALA A 40 1.77 6.69 -5.65
CA ALA A 40 1.90 8.14 -5.77
C ALA A 40 3.24 8.63 -5.23
N THR A 41 3.69 8.09 -4.10
CA THR A 41 5.00 8.44 -3.53
C THR A 41 6.14 7.99 -4.44
N GLY A 42 6.12 6.76 -4.95
CA GLY A 42 7.10 6.26 -5.90
C GLY A 42 7.15 7.05 -7.21
N TYR A 43 6.01 7.58 -7.66
CA TYR A 43 5.92 8.39 -8.87
C TYR A 43 6.42 9.84 -8.65
N PHE A 44 5.90 10.53 -7.64
CA PHE A 44 6.20 11.96 -7.41
C PHE A 44 7.51 12.19 -6.66
N SER A 45 7.92 11.25 -5.80
CA SER A 45 9.16 11.36 -5.02
C SER A 45 10.33 10.59 -5.64
N ALA A 46 10.19 10.07 -6.87
CA ALA A 46 11.25 9.32 -7.56
C ALA A 46 12.61 10.04 -7.52
N ARG A 47 12.61 11.35 -7.80
CA ARG A 47 13.82 12.18 -7.82
C ARG A 47 14.44 12.37 -6.43
N PRO A 48 13.73 12.92 -5.41
CA PRO A 48 14.31 13.04 -4.07
C PRO A 48 14.68 11.69 -3.44
N LEU A 49 13.99 10.60 -3.76
CA LEU A 49 14.36 9.24 -3.32
C LEU A 49 15.72 8.80 -3.86
N VAL A 50 16.12 9.25 -5.05
CA VAL A 50 17.39 8.86 -5.69
C VAL A 50 18.50 9.87 -5.39
N GLU A 51 18.22 11.16 -5.48
CA GLU A 51 19.22 12.25 -5.36
C GLU A 51 19.49 12.68 -3.91
N ASP A 52 18.48 12.67 -3.03
CA ASP A 52 18.59 13.08 -1.62
C ASP A 52 17.84 12.11 -0.69
N ARG A 53 18.20 10.83 -0.79
CA ARG A 53 17.55 9.76 0.00
C ARG A 53 17.60 10.00 1.50
N TRP A 54 18.66 10.62 2.01
CA TRP A 54 18.83 10.87 3.45
C TRP A 54 18.01 12.08 3.91
N GLY A 55 17.93 13.16 3.13
CA GLY A 55 17.03 14.27 3.41
C GLY A 55 15.56 13.85 3.37
N TRP A 56 15.18 13.03 2.39
CA TRP A 56 13.86 12.41 2.32
C TRP A 56 13.59 11.51 3.55
N ALA A 57 14.52 10.59 3.87
CA ALA A 57 14.40 9.68 5.00
C ALA A 57 14.23 10.40 6.34
N ARG A 58 14.98 11.49 6.57
CA ARG A 58 14.86 12.32 7.78
C ARG A 58 13.47 12.92 7.92
N ARG A 59 12.87 13.40 6.83
CA ARG A 59 11.50 13.97 6.86
C ARG A 59 10.46 12.91 7.22
N ILE A 60 10.53 11.73 6.61
CA ILE A 60 9.62 10.62 6.92
C ILE A 60 9.84 10.11 8.36
N GLY A 61 11.09 9.98 8.79
CA GLY A 61 11.44 9.58 10.16
C GLY A 61 10.96 10.59 11.20
N ALA A 62 11.14 11.89 10.96
CA ALA A 62 10.63 12.94 11.86
C ALA A 62 9.11 12.90 11.96
N MET A 63 8.41 12.72 10.83
CA MET A 63 6.96 12.54 10.80
C MET A 63 6.54 11.32 11.62
N TYR A 64 7.26 10.20 11.48
CA TYR A 64 6.98 8.98 12.24
C TYR A 64 7.15 9.19 13.74
N LEU A 65 8.28 9.77 14.17
CA LEU A 65 8.55 10.00 15.59
C LEU A 65 7.53 10.96 16.22
N LEU A 66 7.17 12.03 15.51
CA LEU A 66 6.16 12.98 15.96
C LEU A 66 4.82 12.29 16.19
N TRP A 67 4.32 11.55 15.20
CA TRP A 67 3.02 10.89 15.34
C TRP A 67 3.05 9.71 16.29
N SER A 68 4.16 8.96 16.38
CA SER A 68 4.32 7.91 17.38
C SER A 68 4.25 8.46 18.80
N LEU A 69 4.79 9.66 19.05
CA LEU A 69 4.66 10.37 20.32
C LEU A 69 3.22 10.81 20.58
N VAL A 70 2.54 11.39 19.59
CA VAL A 70 1.12 11.79 19.71
C VAL A 70 0.22 10.60 20.02
N TYR A 71 0.46 9.44 19.41
CA TYR A 71 -0.30 8.22 19.65
C TYR A 71 0.17 7.42 20.86
N ALA A 72 1.28 7.80 21.53
CA ALA A 72 1.87 7.09 22.67
C ALA A 72 0.87 6.70 23.76
N PRO A 73 -0.01 7.60 24.23
CA PRO A 73 -0.98 7.24 25.26
C PRO A 73 -1.90 6.09 24.82
N LEU A 74 -2.30 6.05 23.54
CA LEU A 74 -3.26 5.07 23.05
C LEU A 74 -2.67 3.67 22.92
N TRP A 75 -1.42 3.54 22.46
CA TRP A 75 -0.81 2.23 22.30
C TRP A 75 -0.18 1.71 23.58
N LEU A 76 0.30 2.58 24.48
CA LEU A 76 0.71 2.17 25.83
C LEU A 76 -0.44 1.59 26.65
N ILE A 77 -1.65 2.16 26.56
CA ILE A 77 -2.84 1.64 27.25
C ILE A 77 -3.31 0.30 26.66
N LYS A 78 -3.09 0.09 25.35
CA LYS A 78 -3.58 -1.11 24.64
C LYS A 78 -2.57 -2.24 24.54
N ALA A 79 -1.30 -1.99 24.82
CA ALA A 79 -0.27 -3.01 24.80
C ALA A 79 -0.43 -3.94 26.02
N PRO A 80 -0.58 -5.26 25.82
CA PRO A 80 -0.70 -6.22 26.91
C PRO A 80 0.62 -6.40 27.69
N ASP A 81 1.76 -6.11 27.05
CA ASP A 81 3.09 -6.27 27.62
C ASP A 81 4.09 -5.29 26.99
N ALA A 82 5.30 -5.22 27.58
CA ALA A 82 6.37 -4.35 27.12
C ALA A 82 6.89 -4.71 25.72
N VAL A 83 6.79 -5.98 25.31
CA VAL A 83 7.26 -6.44 23.99
C VAL A 83 6.34 -5.90 22.90
N THR A 84 5.03 -5.94 23.12
CA THR A 84 4.01 -5.39 22.22
C THR A 84 4.12 -3.88 22.15
N ALA A 85 4.34 -3.21 23.29
CA ALA A 85 4.57 -1.76 23.33
C ALA A 85 5.82 -1.38 22.50
N LEU A 86 6.93 -2.11 22.66
CA LEU A 86 8.13 -1.91 21.84
C LEU A 86 7.85 -2.19 20.36
N GLY A 87 7.06 -3.21 20.06
CA GLY A 87 6.60 -3.52 18.71
C GLY A 87 5.87 -2.32 18.06
N HIS A 88 4.97 -1.66 18.79
CA HIS A 88 4.27 -0.47 18.31
C HIS A 88 5.20 0.73 18.06
N VAL A 89 6.30 0.86 18.81
CA VAL A 89 7.34 1.88 18.57
C VAL A 89 8.14 1.59 17.30
N VAL A 90 8.44 0.33 17.00
CA VAL A 90 9.27 -0.05 15.85
C VAL A 90 8.45 -0.12 14.57
N PHE A 91 7.30 -0.76 14.64
CA PHE A 91 6.47 -1.13 13.50
C PHE A 91 5.24 -0.24 13.31
N GLY A 92 5.01 0.69 14.22
CA GLY A 92 3.90 1.64 14.16
C GLY A 92 2.59 1.05 14.66
N PHE A 93 1.90 1.81 15.52
CA PHE A 93 0.57 1.48 15.99
C PHE A 93 -0.51 1.82 14.96
N ARG A 94 -1.35 0.83 14.58
CA ARG A 94 -2.42 1.02 13.59
C ARG A 94 -1.88 1.70 12.33
N HIS A 95 -2.57 2.72 11.80
CA HIS A 95 -2.18 3.41 10.55
C HIS A 95 -0.76 3.99 10.55
N LEU A 96 -0.09 4.15 11.70
CA LEU A 96 1.30 4.59 11.76
C LEU A 96 2.27 3.61 11.10
N TRP A 97 1.89 2.33 10.93
CA TRP A 97 2.69 1.33 10.22
C TRP A 97 3.10 1.78 8.81
N TYR A 98 2.30 2.64 8.19
CA TYR A 98 2.56 3.18 6.86
C TYR A 98 3.91 3.91 6.78
N LEU A 99 4.29 4.69 7.79
CA LEU A 99 5.50 5.52 7.76
C LEU A 99 6.81 4.72 7.85
N PRO A 100 7.01 3.75 8.78
CA PRO A 100 8.20 2.91 8.77
C PRO A 100 8.25 2.03 7.51
N ALA A 101 7.10 1.53 7.03
CA ALA A 101 7.03 0.78 5.79
C ALA A 101 7.41 1.65 4.57
N LEU A 102 6.94 2.90 4.53
CA LEU A 102 7.31 3.88 3.51
C LEU A 102 8.81 4.17 3.56
N LEU A 103 9.34 4.48 4.75
CA LEU A 103 10.75 4.81 4.96
C LEU A 103 11.66 3.68 4.46
N LEU A 104 11.46 2.46 4.97
CA LEU A 104 12.29 1.32 4.60
C LEU A 104 12.07 0.90 3.15
N GLY A 105 10.84 0.86 2.67
CA GLY A 105 10.53 0.52 1.27
C GLY A 105 11.09 1.54 0.28
N GLY A 106 11.08 2.82 0.62
CA GLY A 106 11.68 3.90 -0.16
C GLY A 106 13.20 3.82 -0.17
N LEU A 107 13.82 3.54 0.98
CA LEU A 107 15.26 3.27 1.03
C LEU A 107 15.61 2.03 0.19
N THR A 108 14.86 0.93 0.27
CA THR A 108 15.06 -0.24 -0.60
C THR A 108 15.00 0.15 -2.06
N LEU A 109 13.94 0.88 -2.48
CA LEU A 109 13.81 1.37 -3.85
C LEU A 109 15.00 2.22 -4.27
N SER A 110 15.49 3.15 -3.43
CA SER A 110 16.64 3.98 -3.75
C SER A 110 17.91 3.17 -4.03
N HIS A 111 18.09 2.03 -3.36
CA HIS A 111 19.25 1.15 -3.56
C HIS A 111 19.15 0.32 -4.83
N VAL A 112 17.93 -0.06 -5.25
CA VAL A 112 17.73 -0.93 -6.42
C VAL A 112 17.21 -0.20 -7.66
N ALA A 113 16.98 1.12 -7.59
CA ALA A 113 16.42 1.92 -8.68
C ALA A 113 17.23 1.80 -9.99
N GLY A 114 18.55 1.62 -9.87
CA GLY A 114 19.47 1.44 -11.01
C GLY A 114 19.34 0.10 -11.75
N LEU A 115 18.54 -0.86 -11.27
CA LEU A 115 18.32 -2.14 -11.97
C LEU A 115 17.46 -2.00 -13.24
N GLY A 116 16.86 -0.83 -13.45
CA GLY A 116 15.94 -0.56 -14.56
C GLY A 116 14.50 -0.99 -14.25
N PRO A 117 13.50 -0.32 -14.86
CA PRO A 117 12.09 -0.43 -14.45
C PRO A 117 11.51 -1.83 -14.66
N ARG A 118 11.97 -2.59 -15.67
CA ARG A 118 11.48 -3.96 -15.91
C ARG A 118 11.88 -4.92 -14.78
N ARG A 119 13.15 -4.91 -14.37
CA ARG A 119 13.65 -5.77 -13.28
C ARG A 119 13.01 -5.40 -11.95
N LEU A 120 12.83 -4.10 -11.70
CA LEU A 120 12.10 -3.61 -10.52
C LEU A 120 10.68 -4.15 -10.45
N VAL A 121 9.92 -4.09 -11.55
CA VAL A 121 8.54 -4.62 -11.59
C VAL A 121 8.53 -6.13 -11.39
N THR A 122 9.46 -6.88 -11.99
CA THR A 122 9.57 -8.33 -11.77
C THR A 122 9.84 -8.65 -10.30
N PHE A 123 10.82 -7.97 -9.68
CA PHE A 123 11.16 -8.18 -8.27
C PHE A 123 10.01 -7.78 -7.33
N ALA A 124 9.35 -6.65 -7.61
CA ALA A 124 8.16 -6.20 -6.91
C ALA A 124 7.02 -7.24 -7.00
N ALA A 125 6.77 -7.80 -8.18
CA ALA A 125 5.74 -8.82 -8.38
C ALA A 125 6.02 -10.08 -7.58
N LEU A 126 7.27 -10.57 -7.60
CA LEU A 126 7.66 -11.75 -6.83
C LEU A 126 7.47 -11.53 -5.33
N LEU A 127 7.98 -10.42 -4.79
CA LEU A 127 7.83 -10.08 -3.38
C LEU A 127 6.37 -9.93 -2.96
N TYR A 128 5.56 -9.27 -3.79
CA TYR A 128 4.13 -9.09 -3.52
C TYR A 128 3.38 -10.42 -3.53
N ILE A 129 3.65 -11.30 -4.52
CA ILE A 129 3.05 -12.63 -4.59
C ILE A 129 3.47 -13.47 -3.37
N THR A 130 4.73 -13.39 -2.93
CA THR A 130 5.17 -14.05 -1.71
C THR A 130 4.42 -13.52 -0.47
N GLY A 131 4.27 -12.21 -0.35
CA GLY A 131 3.51 -11.58 0.73
C GLY A 131 2.03 -12.00 0.73
N ALA A 132 1.39 -11.97 -0.44
CA ALA A 132 0.01 -12.40 -0.61
C ALA A 132 -0.15 -13.88 -0.24
N ALA A 133 0.67 -14.77 -0.81
CA ALA A 133 0.63 -16.20 -0.50
C ALA A 133 0.82 -16.47 1.00
N LEU A 134 1.72 -15.73 1.66
CA LEU A 134 1.90 -15.80 3.09
C LEU A 134 0.63 -15.36 3.84
N GLU A 135 0.03 -14.22 3.48
CA GLU A 135 -1.21 -13.76 4.12
C GLU A 135 -2.35 -14.76 3.95
N TYR A 136 -2.56 -15.32 2.75
CA TYR A 136 -3.56 -16.35 2.49
C TYR A 136 -3.32 -17.62 3.33
N ALA A 137 -2.05 -18.03 3.49
CA ALA A 137 -1.69 -19.17 4.34
C ALA A 137 -1.93 -18.90 5.82
N LEU A 138 -1.62 -17.70 6.31
CA LEU A 138 -1.89 -17.27 7.68
C LEU A 138 -3.40 -17.16 7.94
N ASN A 139 -4.14 -16.59 6.99
CA ASN A 139 -5.61 -16.55 7.00
C ASN A 139 -6.27 -17.92 6.98
N ALA A 140 -5.58 -19.00 6.59
CA ALA A 140 -6.12 -20.36 6.70
C ALA A 140 -5.82 -21.01 8.06
N ARG A 141 -4.82 -20.52 8.80
CA ARG A 141 -4.26 -21.20 9.99
C ARG A 141 -4.50 -20.46 11.30
N TRP A 142 -4.52 -19.14 11.28
CA TRP A 142 -4.62 -18.32 12.49
C TRP A 142 -6.04 -17.86 12.75
N ASP A 143 -6.41 -17.82 14.01
CA ASP A 143 -7.59 -17.10 14.46
C ASP A 143 -7.15 -15.70 14.92
N TRP A 144 -7.33 -14.71 14.04
CA TRP A 144 -6.84 -13.35 14.26
C TRP A 144 -7.43 -12.68 15.50
N ASP A 145 -8.68 -13.03 15.85
CA ASP A 145 -9.39 -12.46 17.00
C ASP A 145 -8.79 -12.94 18.34
N GLN A 146 -8.05 -14.06 18.32
CA GLN A 146 -7.39 -14.63 19.50
C GLN A 146 -5.91 -14.27 19.61
N LEU A 147 -5.34 -13.55 18.64
CA LEU A 147 -3.93 -13.15 18.71
C LEU A 147 -3.73 -12.04 19.77
N PRO A 148 -2.66 -12.08 20.58
CA PRO A 148 -2.37 -11.04 21.57
C PRO A 148 -2.12 -9.65 20.95
N ALA A 149 -1.55 -9.61 19.75
CA ALA A 149 -1.21 -8.38 19.02
C ALA A 149 -1.49 -8.56 17.51
N PRO A 150 -2.77 -8.59 17.09
CA PRO A 150 -3.16 -8.91 15.72
C PRO A 150 -2.68 -7.85 14.71
N ASP A 151 -2.55 -6.59 15.14
CA ASP A 151 -2.06 -5.49 14.31
C ASP A 151 -0.56 -5.60 14.00
N LEU A 152 0.24 -6.10 14.94
CA LEU A 152 1.65 -6.45 14.73
C LEU A 152 1.78 -7.72 13.89
N ALA A 153 0.98 -8.75 14.15
CA ALA A 153 0.97 -9.98 13.36
C ALA A 153 0.61 -9.73 11.89
N ALA A 154 -0.29 -8.77 11.63
CA ALA A 154 -0.65 -8.38 10.26
C ALA A 154 0.52 -7.80 9.48
N GLN A 155 1.54 -7.28 10.17
CA GLN A 155 2.73 -6.74 9.51
C GLN A 155 3.66 -7.83 8.98
N ILE A 156 3.46 -9.11 9.36
CA ILE A 156 4.26 -10.23 8.86
C ILE A 156 4.18 -10.31 7.32
N PRO A 157 2.99 -10.44 6.70
CA PRO A 157 2.85 -10.34 5.25
C PRO A 157 2.81 -8.89 4.76
N ARG A 158 2.35 -7.93 5.58
CA ARG A 158 2.19 -6.51 5.22
C ARG A 158 3.30 -5.64 5.79
N ASN A 159 4.49 -5.73 5.19
CA ASN A 159 5.67 -4.97 5.60
C ASN A 159 6.27 -4.11 4.47
N PHE A 160 7.40 -3.48 4.76
CA PHE A 160 8.11 -2.63 3.82
C PHE A 160 8.56 -3.36 2.54
N LEU A 161 8.87 -4.66 2.62
CA LEU A 161 9.48 -5.43 1.54
C LEU A 161 8.42 -6.10 0.67
N THR A 162 7.40 -6.72 1.26
CA THR A 162 6.36 -7.45 0.54
C THR A 162 5.15 -6.59 0.17
N PHE A 163 5.03 -5.38 0.71
CA PHE A 163 3.91 -4.48 0.44
C PHE A 163 4.33 -3.08 -0.01
N ALA A 164 5.08 -2.33 0.80
CA ALA A 164 5.41 -0.94 0.47
C ALA A 164 6.33 -0.82 -0.74
N PHE A 165 7.45 -1.55 -0.74
CA PHE A 165 8.42 -1.55 -1.83
C PHE A 165 7.79 -1.92 -3.18
N PRO A 166 6.98 -2.99 -3.30
CA PRO A 166 6.35 -3.34 -4.57
C PRO A 166 5.53 -2.20 -5.18
N PHE A 167 4.71 -1.52 -4.38
CA PHE A 167 3.89 -0.40 -4.85
C PHE A 167 4.71 0.88 -5.12
N LEU A 168 5.75 1.15 -4.32
CA LEU A 168 6.71 2.23 -4.60
C LEU A 168 7.44 1.99 -5.93
N ALA A 169 7.91 0.77 -6.17
CA ALA A 169 8.59 0.36 -7.40
C ALA A 169 7.67 0.48 -8.64
N LEU A 170 6.39 0.11 -8.50
CA LEU A 170 5.38 0.35 -9.55
C LEU A 170 5.22 1.85 -9.85
N GLY A 171 5.12 2.70 -8.82
CA GLY A 171 5.08 4.16 -8.99
C GLY A 171 6.28 4.71 -9.74
N TYR A 172 7.49 4.26 -9.37
CA TYR A 172 8.73 4.62 -10.05
C TYR A 172 8.75 4.14 -11.51
N ALA A 173 8.36 2.90 -11.78
CA ALA A 173 8.29 2.36 -13.13
C ALA A 173 7.27 3.11 -14.01
N ILE A 174 6.10 3.46 -13.45
CA ILE A 174 5.10 4.31 -14.12
C ILE A 174 5.71 5.67 -14.47
N ARG A 175 6.51 6.27 -13.57
CA ARG A 175 7.17 7.55 -13.83
C ARG A 175 8.16 7.49 -15.00
N VAL A 176 8.94 6.41 -15.09
CA VAL A 176 9.87 6.17 -16.19
C VAL A 176 9.13 5.90 -17.50
N TRP A 177 8.03 5.13 -17.45
CA TRP A 177 7.22 4.80 -18.62
C TRP A 177 6.14 5.83 -18.96
N ASP A 178 6.06 6.93 -18.22
CA ASP A 178 4.98 7.92 -18.35
C ASP A 178 4.75 8.37 -19.81
N PRO A 179 5.78 8.70 -20.62
CA PRO A 179 5.57 9.05 -22.02
C PRO A 179 4.96 7.93 -22.87
N ALA A 180 5.38 6.68 -22.64
CA ALA A 180 4.87 5.51 -23.35
C ALA A 180 3.44 5.16 -22.92
N ILE A 181 3.15 5.26 -21.62
CA ILE A 181 1.81 5.07 -21.07
C ILE A 181 0.85 6.03 -21.77
N HIS A 182 1.18 7.32 -21.90
CA HIS A 182 0.32 8.31 -22.56
C HIS A 182 0.00 8.00 -24.04
N ARG A 183 0.82 7.18 -24.72
CA ARG A 183 0.55 6.75 -26.11
C ARG A 183 -0.48 5.63 -26.20
N LEU A 184 -0.77 4.91 -25.12
CA LEU A 184 -1.77 3.83 -25.15
C LEU A 184 -3.18 4.41 -25.36
N PRO A 185 -4.02 3.78 -26.20
CA PRO A 185 -5.40 4.22 -26.39
C PRO A 185 -6.18 4.26 -25.08
N ARG A 186 -6.97 5.32 -24.84
CA ARG A 186 -7.79 5.46 -23.62
C ARG A 186 -8.68 4.25 -23.37
N ARG A 187 -9.28 3.68 -24.44
CA ARG A 187 -10.09 2.45 -24.37
C ARG A 187 -9.34 1.27 -23.76
N VAL A 188 -8.06 1.10 -24.06
CA VAL A 188 -7.26 -0.02 -23.54
C VAL A 188 -7.08 0.10 -22.03
N VAL A 189 -6.79 1.32 -21.53
CA VAL A 189 -6.63 1.56 -20.09
C VAL A 189 -7.94 1.37 -19.35
N TRP A 190 -9.06 1.87 -19.88
CA TRP A 190 -10.37 1.70 -19.24
C TRP A 190 -10.84 0.24 -19.25
N LEU A 191 -10.62 -0.50 -20.33
CA LEU A 191 -10.91 -1.94 -20.38
C LEU A 191 -10.05 -2.74 -19.40
N ALA A 192 -8.75 -2.43 -19.32
CA ALA A 192 -7.86 -3.04 -18.35
C ALA A 192 -8.28 -2.72 -16.90
N LEU A 193 -8.66 -1.47 -16.62
CA LEU A 193 -9.15 -1.06 -15.31
C LEU A 193 -10.46 -1.78 -14.95
N ALA A 194 -11.39 -1.89 -15.90
CA ALA A 194 -12.64 -2.63 -15.70
C ALA A 194 -12.36 -4.11 -15.39
N ALA A 195 -11.50 -4.76 -16.18
CA ALA A 195 -11.11 -6.15 -15.95
C ALA A 195 -10.44 -6.35 -14.59
N ALA A 196 -9.51 -5.47 -14.20
CA ALA A 196 -8.83 -5.52 -12.91
C ALA A 196 -9.80 -5.28 -11.73
N THR A 197 -10.79 -4.42 -11.92
CA THR A 197 -11.83 -4.16 -10.91
C THR A 197 -12.70 -5.40 -10.71
N LEU A 198 -13.08 -6.07 -11.80
CA LEU A 198 -13.83 -7.34 -11.73
C LEU A 198 -13.01 -8.45 -11.07
N ALA A 199 -11.72 -8.56 -11.40
CA ALA A 199 -10.82 -9.52 -10.77
C ALA A 199 -10.70 -9.28 -9.26
N PHE A 200 -10.53 -8.01 -8.84
CA PHE A 200 -10.51 -7.65 -7.42
C PHE A 200 -11.83 -7.93 -6.71
N ALA A 201 -12.96 -7.60 -7.32
CA ALA A 201 -14.27 -7.93 -6.76
C ALA A 201 -14.45 -9.45 -6.60
N GLY A 202 -14.01 -10.25 -7.58
CA GLY A 202 -14.04 -11.70 -7.52
C GLY A 202 -13.14 -12.26 -6.42
N GLU A 203 -11.91 -11.79 -6.32
CA GLU A 203 -10.96 -12.19 -5.27
C GLU A 203 -11.45 -11.80 -3.87
N TYR A 204 -11.98 -10.58 -3.72
CA TYR A 204 -12.61 -10.11 -2.49
C TYR A 204 -13.73 -11.03 -2.03
N ARG A 205 -14.66 -11.38 -2.95
CA ARG A 205 -15.78 -12.29 -2.66
C ARG A 205 -15.29 -13.70 -2.30
N LEU A 206 -14.28 -14.21 -3.01
CA LEU A 206 -13.69 -15.50 -2.72
C LEU A 206 -13.04 -15.52 -1.33
N ALA A 207 -12.24 -14.51 -1.00
CA ALA A 207 -11.60 -14.40 0.31
C ALA A 207 -12.64 -14.33 1.44
N GLN A 208 -13.72 -13.56 1.26
CA GLN A 208 -14.83 -13.54 2.23
C GLN A 208 -15.50 -14.91 2.38
N GLY A 209 -15.72 -15.64 1.30
CA GLY A 209 -16.32 -16.98 1.34
C GLY A 209 -15.43 -18.03 2.00
N LEU A 210 -14.10 -17.92 1.84
CA LEU A 210 -13.13 -18.87 2.41
C LEU A 210 -12.85 -18.60 3.89
N TYR A 211 -12.72 -17.33 4.26
CA TYR A 211 -12.16 -16.93 5.55
C TYR A 211 -13.18 -16.26 6.49
N GLY A 212 -14.36 -15.93 5.98
CA GLY A 212 -15.33 -15.12 6.69
C GLY A 212 -15.02 -13.63 6.61
N SER A 213 -15.92 -12.83 7.14
CA SER A 213 -15.93 -11.38 6.95
C SER A 213 -15.05 -10.61 7.95
N ASN A 214 -14.56 -11.29 8.99
CA ASN A 214 -13.72 -10.72 10.05
C ASN A 214 -12.21 -10.87 9.81
N ARG A 215 -11.77 -11.57 8.75
CA ARG A 215 -10.32 -11.77 8.53
C ARG A 215 -9.65 -10.61 7.82
N MET A 216 -8.42 -10.39 8.22
CA MET A 216 -7.58 -9.31 7.73
C MET A 216 -6.92 -9.75 6.43
N THR A 217 -7.59 -9.48 5.31
CA THR A 217 -7.00 -9.62 3.97
C THR A 217 -6.63 -8.23 3.47
N ASP A 218 -5.33 -7.93 3.48
CA ASP A 218 -4.75 -6.67 3.02
C ASP A 218 -4.03 -6.82 1.66
N LEU A 219 -3.51 -8.01 1.34
CA LEU A 219 -2.70 -8.34 0.17
C LEU A 219 -3.48 -9.15 -0.87
N TYR A 220 -4.62 -8.62 -1.32
CA TYR A 220 -5.29 -9.16 -2.50
C TYR A 220 -4.33 -9.18 -3.71
N ALA A 221 -4.10 -10.33 -4.32
CA ALA A 221 -3.21 -10.51 -5.46
C ALA A 221 -3.56 -9.55 -6.61
N SER A 222 -4.86 -9.35 -6.84
CA SER A 222 -5.39 -8.43 -7.86
C SER A 222 -5.09 -6.95 -7.59
N LEU A 223 -4.82 -6.53 -6.34
CA LEU A 223 -4.45 -5.14 -6.03
C LEU A 223 -3.13 -4.74 -6.69
N PHE A 224 -2.22 -5.69 -6.91
CA PHE A 224 -0.96 -5.44 -7.62
C PHE A 224 -1.18 -4.91 -9.04
N ILE A 225 -2.32 -5.26 -9.65
CA ILE A 225 -2.72 -4.81 -10.99
C ILE A 225 -3.69 -3.63 -10.90
N LEU A 226 -4.70 -3.72 -10.01
CA LEU A 226 -5.74 -2.70 -9.92
C LEU A 226 -5.19 -1.35 -9.46
N ALA A 227 -4.36 -1.32 -8.42
CA ALA A 227 -3.84 -0.06 -7.85
C ALA A 227 -3.05 0.79 -8.87
N PRO A 228 -2.08 0.24 -9.64
CA PRO A 228 -1.40 1.03 -10.67
C PRO A 228 -2.31 1.44 -11.83
N LEU A 229 -3.33 0.64 -12.19
CA LEU A 229 -4.29 1.03 -13.23
C LEU A 229 -5.20 2.17 -12.78
N VAL A 230 -5.64 2.18 -11.51
CA VAL A 230 -6.37 3.32 -10.92
C VAL A 230 -5.51 4.57 -10.97
N PHE A 231 -4.23 4.48 -10.59
CA PHE A 231 -3.31 5.60 -10.64
C PHE A 231 -3.09 6.13 -12.07
N VAL A 232 -2.84 5.24 -13.04
CA VAL A 232 -2.69 5.62 -14.46
C VAL A 232 -3.98 6.21 -15.03
N GLY A 233 -5.15 5.67 -14.67
CA GLY A 233 -6.45 6.20 -15.07
C GLY A 233 -6.64 7.64 -14.59
N LEU A 234 -6.28 7.92 -13.33
CA LEU A 234 -6.34 9.26 -12.75
C LEU A 234 -5.33 10.23 -13.38
N LEU A 235 -4.09 9.81 -13.64
CA LEU A 235 -3.08 10.62 -14.32
C LEU A 235 -3.56 11.12 -15.70
N ARG A 236 -4.37 10.32 -16.39
CA ARG A 236 -4.93 10.69 -17.71
C ARG A 236 -6.11 11.67 -17.65
N LEU A 237 -6.71 11.85 -16.47
CA LEU A 237 -7.78 12.83 -16.27
C LEU A 237 -7.22 14.22 -15.94
N THR A 238 -5.99 14.28 -15.45
CA THR A 238 -5.31 15.54 -15.13
C THR A 238 -4.53 16.08 -16.34
N PRO A 239 -4.55 17.40 -16.59
CA PRO A 239 -3.61 18.03 -17.52
C PRO A 239 -2.18 17.69 -17.12
N ARG A 240 -1.29 17.49 -18.10
CA ARG A 240 0.13 17.15 -17.83
C ARG A 240 0.72 18.15 -16.83
N PRO A 241 1.30 17.71 -15.70
CA PRO A 241 2.25 18.56 -15.01
C PRO A 241 3.38 18.88 -15.98
N VAL A 242 3.77 20.15 -16.05
CA VAL A 242 4.91 20.64 -16.83
C VAL A 242 6.07 19.68 -16.62
N ALA A 243 6.67 19.22 -17.73
CA ALA A 243 7.68 18.18 -17.75
C ALA A 243 8.71 18.39 -16.64
N LEU A 244 8.65 17.58 -15.59
CA LEU A 244 9.72 17.49 -14.61
C LEU A 244 10.84 16.69 -15.30
N PRO A 245 11.99 17.30 -15.64
CA PRO A 245 13.07 16.59 -16.31
C PRO A 245 13.54 15.47 -15.37
N LEU A 246 13.47 14.22 -15.86
CA LEU A 246 14.34 13.17 -15.35
C LEU A 246 15.64 13.36 -16.12
N GLY A 247 16.59 14.10 -15.55
CA GLY A 247 17.96 14.04 -16.06
C GLY A 247 18.45 12.61 -15.89
N ASP A 248 19.02 12.03 -16.94
CA ASP A 248 19.69 10.73 -17.05
C ASP A 248 19.71 9.86 -15.77
N ILE A 249 18.56 9.25 -15.45
CA ILE A 249 18.51 8.06 -14.58
C ILE A 249 18.18 6.89 -15.50
N ALA A 250 19.21 6.46 -16.23
CA ALA A 250 19.26 5.22 -17.00
C ALA A 250 20.56 4.49 -16.63
#